data_AF-A0A1W1BKY5-F1
#
_entry.id   AF-A0A1W1BKY5-F1
#
_cell.length_a   1.000
_cell.length_b   1.000
_cell.length_c   1.000
_cell.angle_alpha   90.00
_cell.angle_beta   90.00
_cell.angle_gamma   90.00
#
_symmetry.space_group_name_H-M   'P 1'
#
loop_
_entity.id
_entity.type
_entity.pdbx_description
1 polymer ?
#
loop_
_entity_poly.entity_id
_entity_poly.type
_entity_poly.pdbx_seq_one_letter_code
_entity_poly.pdbx_strand_id
1 'polypeptide(L)'
;MKQFGLNIWGDDNFIRKEDTININYANQPSLLEITKAIREKGYKGPLLLRFPHLIKKQISTLFNTFEKAKKEFNYQGDFHAVFPLKVNQFPNFIHALIDVSQAYNYGLEAGSKAELIIAMSQTPLGAPITVNGFKDKEMIALCFIAAKMGHNITVTIEGLGELQTIIQVNQEFNIDVKNPIAPKIGVRIRLHSSGIGTWAKSGGYSSKFGLTSTELLEAYEMLNKHKLLDHLWMIHFHIGSQMGDIAPLKKALREAGNIYAELKKRGADALGAINIGGGLAVEYSQHFNNQEKNYSMDEFANDVVYLMQEIAKNKKVTEPDIFTESGRYIAASHSVLVAPVLELFSQEYHEKGLRLKKANPPLIQELYDLFTTIKRKNAREYLHDALDHMESLLTLFDLGYIDLEDRSNTEILVNLIIKKAIALLKNEGTDELKRLQDRIQEKYLVNFSSFQSLPDFWGLAQQFPVMPLDRLNEKPANPASIWDITCDSDGEIGFNRDLPLYLHDIDIGKEEYFLAFFLTGAYQEVLGMKHNLFTHPTEAVIRFDEKGHYHIEDLIEAQNLTDILDDLDYDTNLIDKALKYRIEESQHISKEEKREILGKLYLYLSENSYLKTIQAISENQ
;
A
#
# COMPACT_ATOMS: atom_id res chain seq x y z
N MET A 1 9.01 -22.17 13.86
CA MET A 1 9.17 -20.69 13.99
C MET A 1 8.03 -20.04 13.21
N LYS A 2 7.42 -18.98 13.74
CA LYS A 2 6.43 -18.21 12.97
C LYS A 2 7.19 -17.53 11.82
N GLN A 3 6.89 -17.86 10.57
CA GLN A 3 7.50 -17.24 9.39
C GLN A 3 6.80 -15.92 9.01
N PHE A 4 6.12 -15.25 9.94
CA PHE A 4 5.33 -14.03 9.66
C PHE A 4 4.40 -14.16 8.43
N GLY A 5 3.87 -15.36 8.17
CA GLY A 5 3.01 -15.63 7.02
C GLY A 5 3.69 -15.57 5.65
N LEU A 6 5.03 -15.59 5.57
CA LEU A 6 5.79 -15.45 4.32
C LEU A 6 5.35 -16.42 3.22
N ASN A 7 4.93 -17.63 3.58
CA ASN A 7 4.42 -18.65 2.66
C ASN A 7 2.98 -18.39 2.17
N ILE A 8 2.31 -17.34 2.66
CA ILE A 8 0.94 -16.95 2.32
C ILE A 8 0.99 -15.76 1.35
N TRP A 9 1.61 -14.66 1.78
CA TRP A 9 1.65 -13.40 1.03
C TRP A 9 2.96 -13.20 0.25
N GLY A 10 4.04 -13.88 0.62
CA GLY A 10 5.38 -13.62 0.10
C GLY A 10 5.59 -14.02 -1.35
N ASP A 11 4.76 -14.93 -1.89
CA ASP A 11 4.76 -15.33 -3.31
C ASP A 11 6.16 -15.70 -3.84
N ASP A 12 7.00 -16.33 -3.01
CA ASP A 12 8.42 -16.63 -3.26
C ASP A 12 9.25 -15.41 -3.70
N ASN A 13 8.82 -14.19 -3.40
CA ASN A 13 9.57 -12.94 -3.65
C ASN A 13 10.60 -12.68 -2.55
N PHE A 14 10.32 -13.19 -1.35
CA PHE A 14 11.11 -13.00 -0.16
C PHE A 14 11.35 -14.34 0.51
N ILE A 15 12.53 -14.54 1.06
CA ILE A 15 12.91 -15.75 1.78
C ILE A 15 13.59 -15.38 3.08
N ARG A 16 13.43 -16.22 4.09
CA ARG A 16 14.28 -16.15 5.26
C ARG A 16 15.59 -16.87 4.96
N LYS A 17 16.71 -16.18 5.15
CA LYS A 17 18.05 -16.77 5.10
C LYS A 17 18.72 -16.52 6.45
N GLU A 18 19.02 -17.61 7.16
CA GLU A 18 19.53 -17.55 8.53
C GLU A 18 18.59 -16.74 9.45
N ASP A 19 19.06 -15.62 9.98
CA ASP A 19 18.33 -14.72 10.86
C ASP A 19 17.71 -13.50 10.15
N THR A 20 17.91 -13.29 8.85
CA THR A 20 17.36 -12.13 8.12
C THR A 20 16.30 -12.47 7.07
N ILE A 21 15.50 -11.46 6.71
CA ILE A 21 14.65 -11.49 5.52
C ILE A 21 15.45 -11.00 4.30
N ASN A 22 15.37 -11.78 3.23
CA ASN A 22 16.15 -11.56 2.01
C ASN A 22 15.22 -11.53 0.81
N ILE A 23 15.63 -10.79 -0.21
CA ILE A 23 15.00 -10.88 -1.53
C ILE A 23 15.31 -12.26 -2.11
N ASN A 24 14.31 -12.96 -2.65
CA ASN A 24 14.51 -14.25 -3.29
C ASN A 24 14.86 -14.09 -4.78
N TYR A 25 15.95 -13.38 -5.05
CA TYR A 25 16.41 -13.14 -6.41
C TYR A 25 17.93 -12.97 -6.44
N ALA A 26 18.56 -13.45 -7.53
CA ALA A 26 19.99 -13.32 -7.75
C ALA A 26 20.84 -13.84 -6.56
N ASN A 27 21.73 -13.01 -6.00
CA ASN A 27 22.54 -13.38 -4.83
C ASN A 27 21.77 -13.42 -3.49
N GLN A 28 20.47 -13.13 -3.52
CA GLN A 28 19.55 -13.12 -2.39
C GLN A 28 20.01 -12.17 -1.27
N PRO A 29 20.13 -10.85 -1.54
CA PRO A 29 20.64 -9.90 -0.57
C PRO A 29 19.66 -9.72 0.58
N SER A 30 20.20 -9.45 1.76
CA SER A 30 19.39 -9.16 2.95
C SER A 30 18.78 -7.76 2.84
N LEU A 31 17.52 -7.60 3.23
CA LEU A 31 16.94 -6.26 3.36
C LEU A 31 17.69 -5.43 4.40
N LEU A 32 18.21 -6.07 5.47
CA LEU A 32 19.02 -5.37 6.47
C LEU A 32 20.32 -4.83 5.89
N GLU A 33 20.99 -5.61 5.03
CA GLU A 33 22.22 -5.20 4.34
C GLU A 33 21.98 -3.99 3.44
N ILE A 34 20.91 -4.02 2.64
CA ILE A 34 20.51 -2.90 1.78
C ILE A 34 20.20 -1.66 2.62
N THR A 35 19.42 -1.81 3.69
CA THR A 35 19.08 -0.72 4.62
C THR A 35 20.33 -0.12 5.24
N LYS A 36 21.27 -0.93 5.73
CA LYS A 36 22.53 -0.43 6.30
C LYS A 36 23.38 0.31 5.27
N ALA A 37 23.50 -0.21 4.05
CA ALA A 37 24.26 0.43 2.98
C ALA A 37 23.68 1.82 2.58
N ILE A 38 22.35 1.99 2.65
CA ILE A 38 21.71 3.30 2.43
C ILE A 38 21.97 4.24 3.61
N ARG A 39 21.86 3.75 4.85
CA ARG A 39 22.11 4.53 6.07
C ARG A 39 23.55 5.01 6.19
N GLU A 40 24.52 4.20 5.76
CA GLU A 40 25.95 4.57 5.70
C GLU A 40 26.22 5.74 4.77
N LYS A 41 25.35 6.00 3.77
CA LYS A 41 25.40 7.19 2.91
C LYS A 41 24.78 8.44 3.56
N GLY A 42 24.22 8.33 4.77
CA GLY A 42 23.61 9.43 5.51
C GLY A 42 22.07 9.38 5.63
N TYR A 43 21.40 8.46 4.91
CA TYR A 43 19.94 8.40 4.85
C TYR A 43 19.36 7.52 5.97
N LYS A 44 19.07 8.13 7.13
CA LYS A 44 18.70 7.42 8.37
C LYS A 44 17.19 7.35 8.68
N GLY A 45 16.32 7.99 7.90
CA GLY A 45 14.87 7.96 8.10
C GLY A 45 14.21 6.64 7.67
N PRO A 46 12.87 6.59 7.58
CA PRO A 46 12.19 5.52 6.86
C PRO A 46 12.62 5.49 5.40
N LEU A 47 12.73 4.28 4.86
CA LEU A 47 13.18 4.01 3.49
C LEU A 47 12.11 3.25 2.72
N LEU A 48 11.71 3.75 1.55
CA LEU A 48 10.89 3.02 0.60
C LEU A 48 11.78 2.37 -0.46
N LEU A 49 11.92 1.04 -0.39
CA LEU A 49 12.77 0.27 -1.30
C LEU A 49 11.93 -0.27 -2.45
N ARG A 50 12.35 -0.03 -3.69
CA ARG A 50 11.68 -0.51 -4.92
C ARG A 50 12.49 -1.58 -5.62
N PHE A 51 11.81 -2.63 -6.09
CA PHE A 51 12.43 -3.80 -6.70
C PHE A 51 11.85 -4.06 -8.11
N PRO A 52 12.44 -3.46 -9.18
CA PRO A 52 11.94 -3.63 -10.55
C PRO A 52 11.84 -5.08 -11.02
N HIS A 53 12.70 -5.97 -10.53
CA HIS A 53 12.63 -7.40 -10.86
C HIS A 53 11.34 -8.07 -10.37
N LEU A 54 10.73 -7.57 -9.28
CA LEU A 54 9.43 -8.06 -8.80
C LEU A 54 8.29 -7.58 -9.71
N ILE A 55 8.36 -6.35 -10.22
CA ILE A 55 7.44 -5.88 -11.28
C ILE A 55 7.53 -6.81 -12.49
N LYS A 56 8.76 -7.10 -12.95
CA LYS A 56 9.01 -8.02 -14.07
C LYS A 56 8.42 -9.40 -13.80
N LYS A 57 8.61 -9.94 -12.59
CA LYS A 57 8.05 -11.24 -12.20
C LYS A 57 6.52 -11.22 -12.30
N GLN A 58 5.84 -10.24 -11.69
CA GLN A 58 4.37 -10.16 -11.74
C GLN A 58 3.82 -10.04 -13.17
N ILE A 59 4.47 -9.24 -14.02
CA ILE A 59 4.11 -9.13 -15.44
C ILE A 59 4.29 -10.47 -16.15
N SER A 60 5.47 -11.09 -16.00
CA SER A 60 5.76 -12.36 -16.66
C SER A 60 4.81 -13.47 -16.21
N THR A 61 4.47 -13.52 -14.91
CA THR A 61 3.48 -14.46 -14.36
C THR A 61 2.10 -14.21 -14.97
N LEU A 62 1.64 -12.97 -15.04
CA LEU A 62 0.36 -12.60 -15.65
C LEU A 62 0.28 -13.09 -17.10
N PHE A 63 1.23 -12.68 -17.95
CA PHE A 63 1.23 -13.05 -19.36
C PHE A 63 1.40 -14.56 -19.57
N ASN A 64 2.32 -15.20 -18.86
CA ASN A 64 2.55 -16.64 -19.01
C ASN A 64 1.33 -17.46 -18.60
N THR A 65 0.61 -17.04 -17.56
CA THR A 65 -0.60 -17.73 -17.09
C THR A 65 -1.73 -17.61 -18.12
N PHE A 66 -1.95 -16.42 -18.68
CA PHE A 66 -2.94 -16.25 -19.74
C PHE A 66 -2.55 -16.98 -21.04
N GLU A 67 -1.29 -16.98 -21.43
CA GLU A 67 -0.82 -17.73 -22.59
C GLU A 67 -0.92 -19.25 -22.40
N LYS A 68 -0.70 -19.74 -21.18
CA LYS A 68 -0.95 -21.14 -20.80
C LYS A 68 -2.43 -21.48 -20.92
N ALA A 69 -3.32 -20.66 -20.35
CA ALA A 69 -4.76 -20.85 -20.43
C ALA A 69 -5.24 -20.82 -21.90
N LYS A 70 -4.78 -19.87 -22.71
CA LYS A 70 -5.08 -19.81 -24.15
C LYS A 70 -4.69 -21.08 -24.88
N LYS A 71 -3.49 -21.62 -24.62
CA LYS A 71 -3.04 -22.90 -25.22
C LYS A 71 -3.88 -24.08 -24.76
N GLU A 72 -4.22 -24.16 -23.48
CA GLU A 72 -5.03 -25.23 -22.90
C GLU A 72 -6.42 -25.30 -23.54
N PHE A 73 -7.07 -24.15 -23.71
CA PHE A 73 -8.39 -24.09 -24.31
C PHE A 73 -8.37 -23.98 -25.85
N ASN A 74 -7.21 -23.78 -26.49
CA ASN A 74 -7.08 -23.45 -27.92
C ASN A 74 -7.83 -22.16 -28.29
N TYR A 75 -7.64 -21.12 -27.48
CA TYR A 75 -8.20 -19.78 -27.68
C TYR A 75 -7.44 -19.03 -28.78
N GLN A 76 -8.16 -18.36 -29.67
CA GLN A 76 -7.63 -17.70 -30.86
C GLN A 76 -7.39 -16.20 -30.69
N GLY A 77 -8.08 -15.55 -29.74
CA GLY A 77 -7.88 -14.12 -29.46
C GLY A 77 -6.58 -13.84 -28.71
N ASP A 78 -6.06 -12.63 -28.82
CA ASP A 78 -4.82 -12.23 -28.16
C ASP A 78 -5.04 -11.81 -26.69
N PHE A 79 -3.97 -11.85 -25.90
CA PHE A 79 -3.99 -11.35 -24.53
C PHE A 79 -3.15 -10.09 -24.43
N HIS A 80 -3.72 -9.05 -23.82
CA HIS A 80 -3.09 -7.77 -23.59
C HIS A 80 -3.30 -7.32 -22.15
N ALA A 81 -2.34 -6.55 -21.65
CA ALA A 81 -2.45 -5.91 -20.35
C ALA A 81 -2.08 -4.43 -20.46
N VAL A 82 -2.78 -3.62 -19.68
CA VAL A 82 -2.49 -2.19 -19.49
C VAL A 82 -2.34 -1.91 -18.00
N PHE A 83 -1.47 -0.98 -17.64
CA PHE A 83 -1.26 -0.62 -16.25
C PHE A 83 -2.04 0.65 -15.94
N PRO A 84 -3.05 0.60 -15.05
CA PRO A 84 -3.81 1.77 -14.66
C PRO A 84 -2.97 2.70 -13.78
N LEU A 85 -2.63 3.87 -14.34
CA LEU A 85 -1.75 4.86 -13.71
C LEU A 85 -2.25 5.27 -12.31
N LYS A 86 -3.57 5.30 -12.09
CA LYS A 86 -4.21 5.58 -10.80
C LYS A 86 -3.68 4.78 -9.61
N VAL A 87 -3.05 3.62 -9.86
CA VAL A 87 -2.48 2.74 -8.82
C VAL A 87 -1.13 3.26 -8.34
N ASN A 88 -0.28 3.73 -9.26
CA ASN A 88 1.04 4.30 -8.94
C ASN A 88 1.56 5.11 -10.15
N GLN A 89 1.60 6.44 -10.05
CA GLN A 89 2.13 7.34 -11.10
C GLN A 89 3.58 7.78 -10.87
N PHE A 90 4.24 7.31 -9.80
CA PHE A 90 5.57 7.81 -9.44
C PHE A 90 6.60 7.45 -10.52
N PRO A 91 7.48 8.39 -10.93
CA PRO A 91 8.43 8.16 -12.01
C PRO A 91 9.32 6.93 -11.79
N ASN A 92 9.81 6.73 -10.56
CA ASN A 92 10.65 5.58 -10.21
C ASN A 92 9.91 4.23 -10.35
N PHE A 93 8.57 4.21 -10.28
CA PHE A 93 7.79 3.03 -10.62
C PHE A 93 7.49 2.95 -12.12
N ILE A 94 7.04 4.04 -12.76
CA ILE A 94 6.63 4.03 -14.17
C ILE A 94 7.81 3.76 -15.10
N HIS A 95 8.97 4.37 -14.89
CA HIS A 95 10.16 4.09 -15.69
C HIS A 95 10.57 2.62 -15.54
N ALA A 96 10.59 2.10 -14.30
CA ALA A 96 10.90 0.70 -14.05
C ALA A 96 9.90 -0.24 -14.73
N LEU A 97 8.60 0.06 -14.67
CA LEU A 97 7.53 -0.70 -15.32
C LEU A 97 7.75 -0.76 -16.84
N ILE A 98 8.01 0.37 -17.49
CA ILE A 98 8.23 0.43 -18.94
C ILE A 98 9.52 -0.31 -19.32
N ASP A 99 10.60 -0.13 -18.56
CA ASP A 99 11.88 -0.83 -18.77
C ASP A 99 11.71 -2.35 -18.77
N VAL A 100 11.01 -2.90 -17.77
CA VAL A 100 10.91 -4.35 -17.61
C VAL A 100 9.84 -5.00 -18.50
N SER A 101 8.94 -4.21 -19.09
CA SER A 101 7.78 -4.70 -19.82
C SER A 101 7.91 -4.65 -21.35
N GLN A 102 9.07 -4.21 -21.87
CA GLN A 102 9.33 -4.08 -23.31
C GLN A 102 8.99 -5.34 -24.13
N ALA A 103 9.19 -6.53 -23.56
CA ALA A 103 8.90 -7.80 -24.23
C ALA A 103 7.41 -8.17 -24.30
N TYR A 104 6.54 -7.49 -23.54
CA TYR A 104 5.14 -7.86 -23.34
C TYR A 104 4.15 -6.92 -24.04
N ASN A 105 4.62 -5.93 -24.80
CA ASN A 105 3.79 -4.86 -25.38
C ASN A 105 2.79 -4.28 -24.36
N TYR A 106 3.26 -4.12 -23.11
CA TYR A 106 2.44 -3.73 -21.97
C TYR A 106 2.06 -2.25 -22.10
N GLY A 107 0.77 -1.95 -22.02
CA GLY A 107 0.26 -0.60 -22.21
C GLY A 107 0.01 0.18 -20.92
N LEU A 108 -0.49 1.41 -21.05
CA LEU A 108 -0.89 2.25 -19.91
C LEU A 108 -2.38 2.62 -20.01
N GLU A 109 -3.04 2.69 -18.86
CA GLU A 109 -4.40 3.20 -18.73
C GLU A 109 -4.39 4.54 -18.00
N ALA A 110 -5.16 5.49 -18.52
CA ALA A 110 -5.32 6.83 -17.96
C ALA A 110 -6.79 7.11 -17.61
N GLY A 111 -7.03 7.59 -16.40
CA GLY A 111 -8.34 8.02 -15.91
C GLY A 111 -8.54 9.53 -15.88
N SER A 112 -7.52 10.32 -16.23
CA SER A 112 -7.55 11.79 -16.20
C SER A 112 -6.64 12.42 -17.27
N LYS A 113 -6.75 13.75 -17.49
CA LYS A 113 -5.89 14.49 -18.42
C LYS A 113 -4.40 14.37 -18.08
N ALA A 114 -4.03 14.52 -16.81
CA ALA A 114 -2.63 14.44 -16.38
C ALA A 114 -2.05 13.04 -16.60
N GLU A 115 -2.82 12.00 -16.24
CA GLU A 115 -2.44 10.61 -16.52
C GLU A 115 -2.35 10.33 -18.03
N LEU A 116 -3.21 10.93 -18.85
CA LEU A 116 -3.14 10.78 -20.30
C LEU A 116 -1.84 11.39 -20.86
N ILE A 117 -1.37 12.52 -20.33
CA ILE A 117 -0.07 13.08 -20.71
C ILE A 117 1.08 12.14 -20.33
N ILE A 118 1.04 11.55 -19.13
CA ILE A 118 2.01 10.53 -18.73
C ILE A 118 1.95 9.35 -19.71
N ALA A 119 0.77 8.79 -19.96
CA ALA A 119 0.58 7.67 -20.87
C ALA A 119 1.10 7.96 -22.30
N MET A 120 0.80 9.14 -22.85
CA MET A 120 1.30 9.58 -24.16
C MET A 120 2.83 9.72 -24.19
N SER A 121 3.45 10.18 -23.10
CA SER A 121 4.90 10.38 -23.04
C SER A 121 5.69 9.09 -22.81
N GLN A 122 5.13 8.13 -22.05
CA GLN A 122 5.85 6.95 -21.58
C GLN A 122 5.54 5.68 -22.38
N THR A 123 4.35 5.57 -22.99
CA THR A 123 3.94 4.33 -23.68
C THR A 123 4.65 4.21 -25.04
N PRO A 124 5.39 3.12 -25.30
CA PRO A 124 5.99 2.88 -26.62
C PRO A 124 4.94 2.82 -27.74
N LEU A 125 5.29 3.28 -28.93
CA LEU A 125 4.40 3.16 -30.09
C LEU A 125 4.07 1.68 -30.37
N GLY A 126 2.79 1.40 -30.60
CA GLY A 126 2.24 0.04 -30.77
C GLY A 126 1.65 -0.56 -29.49
N ALA A 127 2.17 -0.20 -28.32
CA ALA A 127 1.57 -0.60 -27.04
C ALA A 127 0.24 0.12 -26.83
N PRO A 128 -0.77 -0.55 -26.22
CA PRO A 128 -2.09 0.02 -26.07
C PRO A 128 -2.12 1.15 -25.04
N ILE A 129 -2.88 2.21 -25.35
CA ILE A 129 -3.31 3.20 -24.35
C ILE A 129 -4.83 3.09 -24.21
N THR A 130 -5.33 2.84 -23.02
CA THR A 130 -6.77 2.93 -22.73
C THR A 130 -7.08 4.18 -21.92
N VAL A 131 -8.21 4.82 -22.22
CA VAL A 131 -8.62 6.06 -21.55
C VAL A 131 -10.01 5.90 -20.96
N ASN A 132 -10.10 5.91 -19.64
CA ASN A 132 -11.35 5.83 -18.87
C ASN A 132 -11.63 7.16 -18.12
N GLY A 133 -12.62 7.15 -17.23
CA GLY A 133 -13.01 8.32 -16.43
C GLY A 133 -13.88 9.31 -17.21
N PHE A 134 -14.34 10.38 -16.54
CA PHE A 134 -15.13 11.42 -17.18
C PHE A 134 -14.27 12.25 -18.13
N LYS A 135 -14.72 12.39 -19.36
CA LYS A 135 -13.97 13.08 -20.42
C LYS A 135 -14.71 14.31 -20.89
N ASP A 136 -14.07 15.46 -20.76
CA ASP A 136 -14.50 16.68 -21.43
C ASP A 136 -13.94 16.73 -22.87
N LYS A 137 -14.29 17.80 -23.59
CA LYS A 137 -13.86 18.00 -24.97
C LYS A 137 -12.34 18.05 -25.12
N GLU A 138 -11.64 18.66 -24.17
CA GLU A 138 -10.17 18.78 -24.19
C GLU A 138 -9.50 17.43 -24.03
N MET A 139 -9.96 16.60 -23.10
CA MET A 139 -9.42 15.24 -22.93
C MET A 139 -9.67 14.38 -24.17
N ILE A 140 -10.84 14.50 -24.81
CA ILE A 140 -11.12 13.81 -26.07
C ILE A 140 -10.20 14.34 -27.19
N ALA A 141 -9.98 15.66 -27.28
CA ALA A 141 -9.04 16.24 -28.24
C ALA A 141 -7.60 15.71 -28.05
N LEU A 142 -7.13 15.56 -26.80
CA LEU A 142 -5.85 14.91 -26.49
C LEU A 142 -5.80 13.48 -27.02
N CYS A 143 -6.90 12.73 -26.95
CA CYS A 143 -6.95 11.38 -27.50
C CYS A 143 -6.82 11.36 -29.04
N PHE A 144 -7.39 12.34 -29.73
CA PHE A 144 -7.19 12.51 -31.18
C PHE A 144 -5.75 12.91 -31.53
N ILE A 145 -5.13 13.76 -30.70
CA ILE A 145 -3.71 14.11 -30.84
C ILE A 145 -2.85 12.85 -30.68
N ALA A 146 -3.07 12.05 -29.63
CA ALA A 146 -2.36 10.79 -29.41
C ALA A 146 -2.52 9.80 -30.57
N ALA A 147 -3.74 9.68 -31.13
CA ALA A 147 -3.98 8.87 -32.31
C ALA A 147 -3.20 9.39 -33.54
N LYS A 148 -3.16 10.71 -33.76
CA LYS A 148 -2.37 11.33 -34.84
C LYS A 148 -0.86 11.25 -34.61
N MET A 149 -0.40 11.11 -33.37
CA MET A 149 1.00 10.79 -33.03
C MET A 149 1.36 9.32 -33.34
N GLY A 150 0.38 8.47 -33.62
CA GLY A 150 0.58 7.05 -33.94
C GLY A 150 0.37 6.09 -32.76
N HIS A 151 -0.11 6.56 -31.61
CA HIS A 151 -0.42 5.67 -30.50
C HIS A 151 -1.62 4.76 -30.80
N ASN A 152 -1.55 3.52 -30.31
CA ASN A 152 -2.66 2.58 -30.30
C ASN A 152 -3.63 2.92 -29.15
N ILE A 153 -4.38 4.00 -29.31
CA ILE A 153 -5.23 4.55 -28.26
C ILE A 153 -6.71 4.15 -28.42
N THR A 154 -7.34 3.77 -27.31
CA THR A 154 -8.77 3.46 -27.21
C THR A 154 -9.44 4.35 -26.17
N VAL A 155 -10.41 5.14 -26.61
CA VAL A 155 -11.20 6.04 -25.76
C VAL A 155 -12.46 5.30 -25.31
N THR A 156 -12.55 4.98 -24.03
CA THR A 156 -13.70 4.28 -23.47
C THR A 156 -14.78 5.27 -23.06
N ILE A 157 -15.95 5.24 -23.69
CA ILE A 157 -17.09 6.06 -23.27
C ILE A 157 -17.75 5.49 -22.02
N GLU A 158 -18.11 6.39 -21.11
CA GLU A 158 -18.86 6.09 -19.88
C GLU A 158 -20.32 6.56 -19.96
N GLY A 159 -20.65 7.38 -20.98
CA GLY A 159 -21.99 7.91 -21.24
C GLY A 159 -22.17 8.39 -22.68
N LEU A 160 -23.42 8.52 -23.13
CA LEU A 160 -23.77 8.96 -24.50
C LEU A 160 -23.28 10.38 -24.83
N GLY A 161 -23.24 11.28 -23.85
CA GLY A 161 -22.73 12.64 -24.03
C GLY A 161 -21.27 12.65 -24.51
N GLU A 162 -20.43 11.76 -23.98
CA GLU A 162 -19.04 11.65 -24.41
C GLU A 162 -18.92 11.18 -25.86
N LEU A 163 -19.80 10.26 -26.30
CA LEU A 163 -19.85 9.85 -27.69
C LEU A 163 -20.24 11.00 -28.63
N GLN A 164 -21.18 11.86 -28.22
CA GLN A 164 -21.51 13.07 -28.98
C GLN A 164 -20.30 13.98 -29.10
N THR A 165 -19.53 14.15 -28.02
CA THR A 165 -18.29 14.93 -28.04
C THR A 165 -17.21 14.29 -28.91
N ILE A 166 -17.05 12.96 -28.91
CA ILE A 166 -16.14 12.25 -29.85
C ILE A 166 -16.54 12.53 -31.30
N ILE A 167 -17.84 12.47 -31.63
CA ILE A 167 -18.33 12.78 -32.97
C ILE A 167 -18.01 14.22 -33.36
N GLN A 168 -18.23 15.17 -32.45
CA GLN A 168 -17.91 16.58 -32.67
C GLN A 168 -16.40 16.78 -32.92
N VAL A 169 -15.55 16.25 -32.03
CA VAL A 169 -14.09 16.39 -32.14
C VAL A 169 -13.58 15.70 -33.40
N ASN A 170 -14.16 14.56 -33.79
CA ASN A 170 -13.82 13.89 -35.05
C ASN A 170 -14.05 14.79 -36.26
N GLN A 171 -15.17 15.51 -36.30
CA GLN A 171 -15.46 16.46 -37.38
C GLN A 171 -14.45 17.60 -37.39
N GLU A 172 -14.10 18.14 -36.22
CA GLU A 172 -13.13 19.24 -36.10
C GLU A 172 -11.70 18.82 -36.50
N PHE A 173 -11.24 17.64 -36.08
CA PHE A 173 -9.87 17.15 -36.31
C PHE A 173 -9.63 16.57 -37.71
N ASN A 174 -10.71 16.23 -38.42
CA ASN A 174 -10.63 15.58 -39.72
C ASN A 174 -11.33 16.39 -40.83
N ILE A 175 -11.67 17.66 -40.57
CA ILE A 175 -12.13 18.58 -41.62
C ILE A 175 -11.03 18.77 -42.67
N ASP A 176 -11.37 18.54 -43.94
CA ASP A 176 -10.46 18.66 -45.09
C ASP A 176 -9.16 17.83 -45.02
N VAL A 177 -9.11 16.81 -44.14
CA VAL A 177 -7.96 15.90 -44.02
C VAL A 177 -8.11 14.73 -44.99
N LYS A 178 -7.11 14.53 -45.86
CA LYS A 178 -7.12 13.43 -46.86
C LYS A 178 -7.23 12.04 -46.24
N ASN A 179 -6.52 11.81 -45.13
CA ASN A 179 -6.52 10.56 -44.38
C ASN A 179 -7.02 10.84 -42.95
N PRO A 180 -8.33 10.76 -42.70
CA PRO A 180 -8.88 11.00 -41.37
C PRO A 180 -8.32 9.97 -40.39
N ILE A 181 -7.91 10.43 -39.21
CA ILE A 181 -7.42 9.58 -38.11
C ILE A 181 -8.28 9.87 -36.90
N ALA A 182 -8.83 8.81 -36.31
CA ALA A 182 -9.58 8.86 -35.07
C ALA A 182 -9.13 7.71 -34.16
N PRO A 183 -9.17 7.90 -32.84
CA PRO A 183 -8.87 6.84 -31.89
C PRO A 183 -9.87 5.68 -32.02
N LYS A 184 -9.51 4.51 -31.49
CA LYS A 184 -10.48 3.43 -31.27
C LYS A 184 -11.49 3.87 -30.21
N ILE A 185 -12.70 3.36 -30.28
CA ILE A 185 -13.78 3.63 -29.33
C ILE A 185 -14.04 2.36 -28.54
N GLY A 186 -13.93 2.48 -27.21
CA GLY A 186 -14.38 1.50 -26.25
C GLY A 186 -15.73 1.91 -25.65
N VAL A 187 -16.52 0.95 -25.18
CA VAL A 187 -17.77 1.22 -24.45
C VAL A 187 -17.71 0.56 -23.08
N ARG A 188 -17.83 1.36 -22.01
CA ARG A 188 -17.97 0.80 -20.66
C ARG A 188 -19.40 0.32 -20.49
N ILE A 189 -19.61 -0.96 -20.17
CA ILE A 189 -20.94 -1.53 -19.95
C ILE A 189 -21.29 -1.55 -18.47
N ARG A 190 -22.56 -1.28 -18.15
CA ARG A 190 -23.10 -1.40 -16.80
C ARG A 190 -23.67 -2.80 -16.61
N LEU A 191 -23.02 -3.57 -15.75
CA LEU A 191 -23.43 -4.94 -15.42
C LEU A 191 -24.60 -4.94 -14.43
N HIS A 192 -25.54 -5.87 -14.59
CA HIS A 192 -26.54 -6.20 -13.58
C HIS A 192 -25.91 -6.97 -12.42
N SER A 193 -24.85 -7.71 -12.68
CA SER A 193 -24.03 -8.35 -11.65
C SER A 193 -23.20 -7.31 -10.86
N SER A 194 -23.37 -7.30 -9.53
CA SER A 194 -22.63 -6.43 -8.61
C SER A 194 -21.42 -7.15 -7.99
N GLY A 195 -20.38 -6.39 -7.65
CA GLY A 195 -19.28 -6.86 -6.80
C GLY A 195 -19.72 -7.04 -5.33
N ILE A 196 -18.89 -7.69 -4.52
CA ILE A 196 -19.09 -7.90 -3.08
C ILE A 196 -18.04 -7.07 -2.32
N GLY A 197 -18.39 -6.57 -1.12
CA GLY A 197 -17.44 -5.91 -0.21
C GLY A 197 -17.34 -4.38 -0.35
N THR A 198 -16.30 -3.79 0.25
CA THR A 198 -16.07 -2.34 0.36
C THR A 198 -16.03 -1.63 -1.01
N TRP A 199 -15.63 -2.36 -2.05
CA TRP A 199 -15.49 -1.88 -3.43
C TRP A 199 -16.72 -2.09 -4.32
N ALA A 200 -17.83 -2.60 -3.77
CA ALA A 200 -19.04 -2.91 -4.54
C ALA A 200 -19.66 -1.69 -5.26
N LYS A 201 -19.41 -0.47 -4.77
CA LYS A 201 -19.93 0.78 -5.36
C LYS A 201 -19.38 1.07 -6.78
N SER A 202 -18.26 0.46 -7.16
CA SER A 202 -17.61 0.66 -8.46
C SER A 202 -18.18 -0.23 -9.59
N GLY A 203 -19.07 -1.19 -9.27
CA GLY A 203 -19.71 -2.10 -10.22
C GLY A 203 -21.22 -2.28 -9.96
N GLY A 204 -21.92 -3.02 -10.83
CA GLY A 204 -23.36 -3.30 -10.69
C GLY A 204 -24.30 -2.20 -11.19
N TYR A 205 -25.62 -2.46 -11.12
CA TYR A 205 -26.68 -1.62 -11.71
C TYR A 205 -26.74 -0.19 -11.12
N SER A 206 -26.31 -0.01 -9.87
CA SER A 206 -26.22 1.29 -9.19
C SER A 206 -24.92 2.05 -9.47
N SER A 207 -24.01 1.51 -10.28
CA SER A 207 -22.79 2.19 -10.68
C SER A 207 -23.11 3.48 -11.43
N LYS A 208 -22.35 4.54 -11.12
CA LYS A 208 -22.43 5.84 -11.81
C LYS A 208 -21.81 5.81 -13.21
N PHE A 209 -21.14 4.72 -13.57
CA PHE A 209 -20.35 4.61 -14.79
C PHE A 209 -20.85 3.46 -15.68
N GLY A 210 -20.78 3.70 -16.99
CA GLY A 210 -21.08 2.71 -18.02
C GLY A 210 -22.52 2.79 -18.53
N LEU A 211 -22.70 2.30 -19.75
CA LEU A 211 -23.96 2.32 -20.49
C LEU A 211 -24.85 1.15 -20.07
N THR A 212 -26.13 1.43 -19.90
CA THR A 212 -27.18 0.40 -19.89
C THR A 212 -27.31 -0.28 -21.23
N SER A 213 -28.02 -1.41 -21.28
CA SER A 213 -28.35 -2.07 -22.55
C SER A 213 -29.07 -1.16 -23.54
N THR A 214 -29.94 -0.26 -23.07
CA THR A 214 -30.64 0.72 -23.91
C THR A 214 -29.67 1.76 -24.47
N GLU A 215 -28.86 2.38 -23.61
CA GLU A 215 -27.88 3.38 -24.04
C GLU A 215 -26.81 2.74 -24.93
N LEU A 216 -26.47 1.48 -24.74
CA LEU A 216 -25.53 0.74 -25.60
C LEU A 216 -26.08 0.57 -27.02
N LEU A 217 -27.38 0.28 -27.16
CA LEU A 217 -28.05 0.23 -28.46
C LEU A 217 -28.12 1.62 -29.11
N GLU A 218 -28.40 2.67 -28.33
CA GLU A 218 -28.37 4.05 -28.81
C GLU A 218 -26.96 4.46 -29.28
N ALA A 219 -25.92 4.09 -28.52
CA ALA A 219 -24.52 4.33 -28.88
C ALA A 219 -24.16 3.63 -30.21
N TYR A 220 -24.59 2.37 -30.37
CA TYR A 220 -24.42 1.63 -31.63
C TYR A 220 -25.08 2.36 -32.81
N GLU A 221 -26.33 2.82 -32.64
CA GLU A 221 -27.09 3.53 -33.67
C GLU A 221 -26.45 4.89 -34.03
N MET A 222 -25.94 5.61 -33.03
CA MET A 222 -25.19 6.85 -33.22
C MET A 222 -23.89 6.62 -34.00
N LEU A 223 -23.09 5.62 -33.61
CA LEU A 223 -21.86 5.25 -34.31
C LEU A 223 -22.13 4.88 -35.77
N ASN A 224 -23.16 4.09 -36.02
CA ASN A 224 -23.56 3.71 -37.38
C ASN A 224 -24.01 4.93 -38.20
N LYS A 225 -24.87 5.79 -37.64
CA LYS A 225 -25.34 7.02 -38.30
C LYS A 225 -24.18 7.95 -38.70
N HIS A 226 -23.16 8.04 -37.86
CA HIS A 226 -22.00 8.91 -38.08
C HIS A 226 -20.81 8.21 -38.77
N LYS A 227 -20.99 6.98 -39.27
CA LYS A 227 -19.95 6.18 -39.95
C LYS A 227 -18.69 5.96 -39.11
N LEU A 228 -18.87 5.78 -37.81
CA LEU A 228 -17.82 5.48 -36.82
C LEU A 228 -17.92 4.06 -36.25
N LEU A 229 -18.82 3.22 -36.79
CA LEU A 229 -19.00 1.86 -36.29
C LEU A 229 -17.72 1.02 -36.41
N ASP A 230 -16.90 1.26 -37.44
CA ASP A 230 -15.61 0.60 -37.63
C ASP A 230 -14.55 1.01 -36.57
N HIS A 231 -14.81 2.06 -35.80
CA HIS A 231 -13.99 2.46 -34.67
C HIS A 231 -14.43 1.81 -33.35
N LEU A 232 -15.64 1.23 -33.28
CA LEU A 232 -16.10 0.50 -32.09
C LEU A 232 -15.32 -0.80 -31.96
N TRP A 233 -14.34 -0.82 -31.08
CA TRP A 233 -13.36 -1.89 -31.01
C TRP A 233 -13.39 -2.68 -29.71
N MET A 234 -13.82 -2.08 -28.59
CA MET A 234 -13.70 -2.71 -27.27
C MET A 234 -14.95 -2.55 -26.41
N ILE A 235 -15.32 -3.60 -25.68
CA ILE A 235 -16.20 -3.50 -24.50
C ILE A 235 -15.32 -3.48 -23.27
N HIS A 236 -15.63 -2.61 -22.31
CA HIS A 236 -14.95 -2.54 -21.02
C HIS A 236 -15.96 -2.74 -19.88
N PHE A 237 -15.58 -3.45 -18.84
CA PHE A 237 -16.30 -3.43 -17.57
C PHE A 237 -15.31 -3.42 -16.41
N HIS A 238 -15.77 -2.92 -15.26
CA HIS A 238 -14.98 -2.93 -14.05
C HIS A 238 -15.87 -3.25 -12.85
N ILE A 239 -15.49 -4.28 -12.10
CA ILE A 239 -16.26 -4.83 -10.97
C ILE A 239 -15.77 -4.29 -9.61
N GLY A 240 -14.61 -3.64 -9.58
CA GLY A 240 -13.96 -3.11 -8.38
C GLY A 240 -12.51 -3.57 -8.24
N SER A 241 -11.79 -3.00 -7.28
CA SER A 241 -10.44 -3.44 -6.89
C SER A 241 -10.53 -4.59 -5.88
N GLN A 242 -9.47 -5.40 -5.76
CA GLN A 242 -9.33 -6.43 -4.72
C GLN A 242 -10.53 -7.39 -4.66
N MET A 243 -10.87 -8.03 -5.78
CA MET A 243 -11.92 -9.06 -5.82
C MET A 243 -11.38 -10.34 -5.22
N GLY A 244 -11.65 -10.60 -3.95
CA GLY A 244 -11.22 -11.81 -3.24
C GLY A 244 -12.00 -13.07 -3.62
N ASP A 245 -13.20 -12.93 -4.21
CA ASP A 245 -14.03 -14.06 -4.64
C ASP A 245 -14.10 -14.16 -6.17
N ILE A 246 -13.86 -15.36 -6.70
CA ILE A 246 -13.93 -15.65 -8.14
C ILE A 246 -15.37 -15.67 -8.68
N ALA A 247 -16.37 -15.98 -7.86
CA ALA A 247 -17.74 -16.16 -8.34
C ALA A 247 -18.38 -14.89 -8.94
N PRO A 248 -18.24 -13.69 -8.34
CA PRO A 248 -18.68 -12.43 -8.94
C PRO A 248 -18.02 -12.16 -10.30
N LEU A 249 -16.73 -12.44 -10.44
CA LEU A 249 -16.01 -12.29 -11.71
C LEU A 249 -16.61 -13.18 -12.81
N LYS A 250 -16.82 -14.48 -12.52
CA LYS A 250 -17.46 -15.41 -13.48
C LYS A 250 -18.81 -14.91 -13.96
N LYS A 251 -19.60 -14.31 -13.07
CA LYS A 251 -20.91 -13.74 -13.42
C LYS A 251 -20.78 -12.53 -14.34
N ALA A 252 -19.87 -11.61 -14.02
CA ALA A 252 -19.56 -10.43 -14.84
C ALA A 252 -19.05 -10.81 -16.24
N LEU A 253 -18.13 -11.77 -16.33
CA LEU A 253 -17.59 -12.28 -17.58
C LEU A 253 -18.70 -12.88 -18.47
N ARG A 254 -19.60 -13.68 -17.90
CA ARG A 254 -20.72 -14.26 -18.66
C ARG A 254 -21.62 -13.18 -19.25
N GLU A 255 -21.93 -12.17 -18.47
CA GLU A 255 -22.77 -11.05 -18.90
C GLU A 255 -22.08 -10.25 -20.01
N ALA A 256 -20.82 -9.83 -19.80
CA ALA A 256 -20.03 -9.07 -20.76
C ALA A 256 -19.79 -9.83 -22.07
N GLY A 257 -19.45 -11.12 -22.00
CA GLY A 257 -19.24 -11.96 -23.17
C GLY A 257 -20.51 -12.10 -24.02
N ASN A 258 -21.69 -12.21 -23.40
CA ASN A 258 -22.94 -12.24 -24.14
C ASN A 258 -23.22 -10.89 -24.82
N ILE A 259 -22.97 -9.77 -24.14
CA ILE A 259 -23.13 -8.43 -24.74
C ILE A 259 -22.20 -8.26 -25.96
N TYR A 260 -20.94 -8.68 -25.85
CA TYR A 260 -20.00 -8.71 -26.97
C TYR A 260 -20.56 -9.50 -28.15
N ALA A 261 -21.03 -10.73 -27.91
CA ALA A 261 -21.53 -11.59 -28.96
C ALA A 261 -22.79 -11.04 -29.64
N GLU A 262 -23.70 -10.41 -28.88
CA GLU A 262 -24.90 -9.78 -29.46
C GLU A 262 -24.57 -8.52 -30.28
N LEU A 263 -23.60 -7.70 -29.84
CA LEU A 263 -23.15 -6.54 -30.62
C LEU A 263 -22.44 -6.96 -31.92
N LYS A 264 -21.59 -7.99 -31.88
CA LYS A 264 -21.01 -8.60 -33.07
C LYS A 264 -22.09 -9.02 -34.06
N LYS A 265 -23.09 -9.79 -33.60
CA LYS A 265 -24.21 -10.25 -34.46
C LYS A 265 -25.05 -9.11 -35.02
N ARG A 266 -25.13 -7.98 -34.34
CA ARG A 266 -25.85 -6.79 -34.80
C ARG A 266 -25.14 -6.09 -35.96
N GLY A 267 -23.84 -6.33 -36.15
CA GLY A 267 -23.03 -5.75 -37.22
C GLY A 267 -21.83 -4.90 -36.75
N ALA A 268 -21.45 -4.96 -35.47
CA ALA A 268 -20.23 -4.31 -34.97
C ALA A 268 -18.97 -5.13 -35.35
N ASP A 269 -18.70 -5.29 -36.65
CA ASP A 269 -17.67 -6.21 -37.14
C ASP A 269 -16.25 -5.87 -36.65
N ALA A 270 -15.96 -4.59 -36.39
CA ALA A 270 -14.69 -4.14 -35.84
C ALA A 270 -14.48 -4.42 -34.33
N LEU A 271 -15.54 -4.82 -33.60
CA LEU A 271 -15.49 -5.05 -32.16
C LEU A 271 -14.58 -6.23 -31.83
N GLY A 272 -13.30 -5.98 -31.54
CA GLY A 272 -12.28 -7.02 -31.39
C GLY A 272 -12.06 -7.49 -29.97
N ALA A 273 -12.30 -6.64 -28.97
CA ALA A 273 -11.75 -6.86 -27.62
C ALA A 273 -12.78 -6.76 -26.50
N ILE A 274 -12.49 -7.46 -25.40
CA ILE A 274 -13.12 -7.28 -24.09
C ILE A 274 -12.04 -6.94 -23.07
N ASN A 275 -12.15 -5.76 -22.48
CA ASN A 275 -11.38 -5.34 -21.33
C ASN A 275 -12.16 -5.66 -20.05
N ILE A 276 -11.60 -6.55 -19.25
CA ILE A 276 -12.20 -7.02 -17.99
C ILE A 276 -11.90 -6.07 -16.81
N GLY A 277 -11.17 -4.99 -17.07
CA GLY A 277 -10.74 -4.03 -16.07
C GLY A 277 -9.68 -4.61 -15.13
N GLY A 278 -9.51 -3.94 -13.98
CA GLY A 278 -8.78 -4.49 -12.84
C GLY A 278 -9.66 -5.41 -11.98
N GLY A 279 -9.16 -5.76 -10.80
CA GLY A 279 -9.90 -6.55 -9.80
C GLY A 279 -9.16 -7.80 -9.35
N LEU A 280 -8.14 -8.24 -10.08
CA LEU A 280 -7.23 -9.30 -9.65
C LEU A 280 -6.65 -8.95 -8.26
N ALA A 281 -6.95 -9.81 -7.28
CA ALA A 281 -6.61 -9.58 -5.88
C ALA A 281 -5.18 -9.98 -5.54
N VAL A 282 -4.62 -9.29 -4.55
CA VAL A 282 -3.34 -9.61 -3.91
C VAL A 282 -3.63 -10.24 -2.56
N GLU A 283 -2.87 -11.25 -2.16
CA GLU A 283 -3.01 -11.82 -0.81
C GLU A 283 -2.21 -10.97 0.18
N TYR A 284 -2.88 -10.13 0.94
CA TYR A 284 -2.25 -9.29 1.98
C TYR A 284 -2.19 -9.98 3.35
N SER A 285 -2.94 -11.07 3.55
CA SER A 285 -3.01 -11.70 4.86
C SER A 285 -1.71 -12.39 5.23
N GLN A 286 -1.23 -12.08 6.44
CA GLN A 286 -0.14 -12.82 7.08
C GLN A 286 -0.64 -14.03 7.88
N HIS A 287 -1.95 -14.30 7.90
CA HIS A 287 -2.57 -15.32 8.74
C HIS A 287 -3.35 -16.34 7.91
N PHE A 288 -3.01 -17.62 8.05
CA PHE A 288 -3.55 -18.71 7.23
C PHE A 288 -5.09 -18.80 7.26
N ASN A 289 -5.70 -18.50 8.41
CA ASN A 289 -7.15 -18.58 8.61
C ASN A 289 -7.92 -17.34 8.12
N ASN A 290 -7.23 -16.35 7.57
CA ASN A 290 -7.83 -15.08 7.13
C ASN A 290 -7.32 -14.69 5.73
N GLN A 291 -7.25 -15.64 4.80
CA GLN A 291 -6.86 -15.36 3.42
C GLN A 291 -7.88 -14.41 2.76
N GLU A 292 -7.38 -13.43 2.01
CA GLU A 292 -8.20 -12.41 1.36
C GLU A 292 -8.68 -12.81 -0.03
N LYS A 293 -8.15 -13.91 -0.60
CA LYS A 293 -8.60 -14.44 -1.89
C LYS A 293 -8.89 -15.94 -1.84
N ASN A 294 -9.86 -16.39 -2.63
CA ASN A 294 -10.26 -17.79 -2.72
C ASN A 294 -9.88 -18.48 -4.05
N TYR A 295 -9.06 -17.84 -4.87
CA TYR A 295 -8.66 -18.35 -6.19
C TYR A 295 -7.17 -18.16 -6.46
N SER A 296 -6.65 -18.98 -7.36
CA SER A 296 -5.28 -18.89 -7.87
C SER A 296 -5.20 -18.05 -9.15
N MET A 297 -3.99 -17.65 -9.54
CA MET A 297 -3.78 -16.94 -10.81
C MET A 297 -4.15 -17.82 -12.02
N ASP A 298 -3.81 -19.12 -11.95
CA ASP A 298 -4.21 -20.11 -12.96
C ASP A 298 -5.73 -20.22 -13.09
N GLU A 299 -6.46 -20.30 -11.98
CA GLU A 299 -7.93 -20.33 -11.98
C GLU A 299 -8.51 -19.06 -12.62
N PHE A 300 -8.02 -17.88 -12.21
CA PHE A 300 -8.45 -16.60 -12.78
C PHE A 300 -8.29 -16.55 -14.30
N ALA A 301 -7.11 -16.89 -14.82
CA ALA A 301 -6.84 -16.89 -16.25
C ALA A 301 -7.69 -17.94 -16.99
N ASN A 302 -7.79 -19.15 -16.43
CA ASN A 302 -8.60 -20.23 -17.01
C ASN A 302 -10.07 -19.85 -17.11
N ASP A 303 -10.63 -19.26 -16.06
CA ASP A 303 -12.03 -18.85 -16.04
C ASP A 303 -12.34 -17.74 -17.05
N VAL A 304 -11.45 -16.76 -17.19
CA VAL A 304 -11.59 -15.71 -18.21
C VAL A 304 -11.57 -16.32 -19.60
N VAL A 305 -10.52 -17.08 -19.94
CA VAL A 305 -10.33 -17.65 -21.28
C VAL A 305 -11.46 -18.63 -21.62
N TYR A 306 -11.77 -19.56 -20.72
CA TYR A 306 -12.80 -20.57 -20.93
C TYR A 306 -14.18 -19.93 -21.19
N LEU A 307 -14.59 -18.95 -20.37
CA LEU A 307 -15.90 -18.32 -20.52
C LEU A 307 -15.99 -17.51 -21.82
N MET A 308 -14.95 -16.77 -22.19
CA MET A 308 -14.95 -16.04 -23.47
C MET A 308 -15.04 -17.01 -24.64
N GLN A 309 -14.33 -18.13 -24.56
CA GLN A 309 -14.33 -19.15 -25.59
C GLN A 309 -15.70 -19.81 -25.75
N GLU A 310 -16.27 -20.28 -24.64
CA GLU A 310 -17.54 -20.99 -24.62
C GLU A 310 -18.65 -20.12 -25.21
N ILE A 311 -18.71 -18.85 -24.82
CA ILE A 311 -19.70 -17.89 -25.32
C ILE A 311 -19.48 -17.64 -26.81
N ALA A 312 -18.25 -17.37 -27.25
CA ALA A 312 -17.94 -17.11 -28.65
C ALA A 312 -18.34 -18.30 -29.56
N LYS A 313 -17.97 -19.52 -29.16
CA LYS A 313 -18.36 -20.77 -29.86
C LYS A 313 -19.87 -20.96 -29.92
N ASN A 314 -20.55 -20.84 -28.78
CA ASN A 314 -22.01 -21.02 -28.69
C ASN A 314 -22.76 -19.99 -29.53
N LYS A 315 -22.27 -18.76 -29.56
CA LYS A 315 -22.89 -17.66 -30.31
C LYS A 315 -22.41 -17.60 -31.76
N LYS A 316 -21.40 -18.38 -32.15
CA LYS A 316 -20.78 -18.39 -33.49
C LYS A 316 -20.22 -17.02 -33.88
N VAL A 317 -19.52 -16.38 -32.95
CA VAL A 317 -18.78 -15.13 -33.18
C VAL A 317 -17.28 -15.38 -33.00
N THR A 318 -16.46 -14.45 -33.47
CA THR A 318 -15.00 -14.49 -33.23
C THR A 318 -14.71 -14.41 -31.73
N GLU A 319 -13.70 -15.16 -31.29
CA GLU A 319 -13.17 -15.02 -29.93
C GLU A 319 -12.52 -13.63 -29.79
N PRO A 320 -12.86 -12.84 -28.75
CA PRO A 320 -12.31 -11.50 -28.56
C PRO A 320 -10.84 -11.52 -28.09
N ASP A 321 -10.11 -10.44 -28.32
CA ASP A 321 -8.91 -10.16 -27.56
C ASP A 321 -9.28 -9.87 -26.09
N ILE A 322 -8.49 -10.38 -25.16
CA ILE A 322 -8.69 -10.20 -23.72
C ILE A 322 -7.74 -9.12 -23.22
N PHE A 323 -8.30 -8.09 -22.60
CA PHE A 323 -7.57 -7.00 -21.94
C PHE A 323 -7.78 -7.05 -20.44
N THR A 324 -6.73 -6.79 -19.67
CA THR A 324 -6.82 -6.58 -18.20
C THR A 324 -6.07 -5.34 -17.74
N GLU A 325 -6.57 -4.72 -16.67
CA GLU A 325 -6.01 -3.54 -16.01
C GLU A 325 -5.58 -3.87 -14.57
N SER A 326 -4.88 -5.00 -14.38
CA SER A 326 -4.54 -5.57 -13.07
C SER A 326 -3.42 -4.82 -12.33
N GLY A 327 -3.57 -3.50 -12.14
CA GLY A 327 -2.52 -2.65 -11.58
C GLY A 327 -2.10 -3.00 -10.15
N ARG A 328 -3.05 -3.27 -9.24
CA ARG A 328 -2.74 -3.65 -7.84
C ARG A 328 -1.84 -4.89 -7.78
N TYR A 329 -2.16 -5.91 -8.58
CA TYR A 329 -1.39 -7.15 -8.66
C TYR A 329 0.06 -6.90 -9.12
N ILE A 330 0.25 -6.08 -10.14
CA ILE A 330 1.58 -5.75 -10.66
C ILE A 330 2.39 -4.92 -9.67
N ALA A 331 1.77 -3.93 -9.02
CA ALA A 331 2.48 -2.96 -8.21
C ALA A 331 2.67 -3.38 -6.76
N ALA A 332 1.77 -4.15 -6.12
CA ALA A 332 1.79 -4.33 -4.67
C ALA A 332 3.15 -4.83 -4.13
N SER A 333 3.66 -5.93 -4.68
CA SER A 333 4.86 -6.60 -4.15
C SER A 333 6.19 -5.89 -4.43
N HIS A 334 6.21 -4.88 -5.31
CA HIS A 334 7.47 -4.28 -5.77
C HIS A 334 8.12 -3.36 -4.73
N SER A 335 7.37 -2.86 -3.75
CA SER A 335 7.90 -1.94 -2.74
C SER A 335 7.82 -2.52 -1.33
N VAL A 336 8.82 -2.15 -0.53
CA VAL A 336 8.91 -2.47 0.90
C VAL A 336 9.26 -1.17 1.63
N LEU A 337 8.40 -0.76 2.56
CA LEU A 337 8.71 0.32 3.48
C LEU A 337 9.49 -0.25 4.66
N VAL A 338 10.69 0.26 4.91
CA VAL A 338 11.53 -0.09 6.06
C VAL A 338 11.60 1.11 7.01
N ALA A 339 11.32 0.89 8.28
CA ALA A 339 11.42 1.94 9.29
C ALA A 339 12.07 1.43 10.59
N PRO A 340 13.00 2.21 11.19
CA PRO A 340 13.59 1.86 12.48
C PRO A 340 12.59 2.05 13.62
N VAL A 341 12.68 1.19 14.63
CA VAL A 341 12.03 1.39 15.94
C VAL A 341 12.86 2.37 16.75
N LEU A 342 12.21 3.43 17.25
CA LEU A 342 12.82 4.50 18.02
C LEU A 342 12.79 4.21 19.52
N GLU A 343 11.65 3.75 20.01
CA GLU A 343 11.38 3.59 21.45
C GLU A 343 10.41 2.44 21.71
N LEU A 344 10.47 1.89 22.92
CA LEU A 344 9.55 0.89 23.44
C LEU A 344 8.89 1.42 24.72
N PHE A 345 7.59 1.70 24.69
CA PHE A 345 6.89 2.24 25.86
C PHE A 345 6.66 1.21 26.98
N SER A 346 6.95 -0.08 26.76
CA SER A 346 6.85 -1.10 27.81
C SER A 346 8.05 -1.14 28.77
N GLN A 347 9.14 -0.46 28.41
CA GLN A 347 10.37 -0.32 29.22
C GLN A 347 10.20 0.66 30.40
N GLU A 348 9.08 1.35 30.53
CA GLU A 348 8.87 2.28 31.65
C GLU A 348 8.60 1.53 32.98
N TYR A 349 8.09 0.29 32.92
CA TYR A 349 7.69 -0.50 34.08
C TYR A 349 8.74 -1.52 34.50
N HIS A 350 9.87 -1.03 35.02
CA HIS A 350 10.94 -1.85 35.60
C HIS A 350 10.99 -1.72 37.12
N GLU A 351 11.48 -2.77 37.81
CA GLU A 351 11.69 -2.78 39.26
C GLU A 351 12.58 -1.62 39.74
N LYS A 352 13.56 -1.20 38.92
CA LYS A 352 14.41 -0.03 39.20
C LYS A 352 13.64 1.30 39.28
N GLY A 353 12.44 1.35 38.70
CA GLY A 353 11.55 2.51 38.75
C GLY A 353 10.81 2.66 40.07
N LEU A 354 10.77 1.61 40.91
CA LEU A 354 10.05 1.66 42.19
C LEU A 354 10.66 2.67 43.15
N ARG A 355 9.81 3.51 43.73
CA ARG A 355 10.14 4.53 44.75
C ARG A 355 9.45 4.16 46.05
N LEU A 356 9.83 3.01 46.60
CA LEU A 356 9.24 2.52 47.85
C LEU A 356 9.66 3.42 49.02
N LYS A 357 8.66 3.86 49.77
CA LYS A 357 8.83 4.68 50.98
C LYS A 357 9.15 3.79 52.17
N LYS A 358 9.61 4.41 53.26
CA LYS A 358 9.77 3.71 54.55
C LYS A 358 8.43 3.18 55.10
N ALA A 359 7.34 3.85 54.77
CA ALA A 359 5.98 3.42 55.06
C ALA A 359 5.12 3.72 53.82
N ASN A 360 4.82 2.69 53.04
CA ASN A 360 3.92 2.80 51.89
C ASN A 360 2.46 2.72 52.35
N PRO A 361 1.50 3.26 51.58
CA PRO A 361 0.09 2.94 51.78
C PRO A 361 -0.13 1.42 51.82
N PRO A 362 -1.08 0.90 52.64
CA PRO A 362 -1.28 -0.54 52.80
C PRO A 362 -1.43 -1.29 51.47
N LEU A 363 -2.23 -0.77 50.53
CA LEU A 363 -2.44 -1.39 49.22
C LEU A 363 -1.16 -1.43 48.34
N ILE A 364 -0.25 -0.46 48.47
CA ILE A 364 1.05 -0.50 47.77
C ILE A 364 1.94 -1.57 48.38
N GLN A 365 1.92 -1.71 49.71
CA GLN A 365 2.66 -2.76 50.39
C GLN A 365 2.13 -4.15 50.01
N GLU A 366 0.80 -4.31 49.95
CA GLU A 366 0.15 -5.53 49.48
C GLU A 366 0.55 -5.84 48.03
N LEU A 367 0.55 -4.87 47.11
CA LEU A 367 1.05 -5.05 45.74
C LEU A 367 2.52 -5.51 45.72
N TYR A 368 3.39 -4.95 46.56
CA TYR A 368 4.79 -5.37 46.65
C TYR A 368 4.92 -6.81 47.17
N ASP A 369 4.10 -7.18 48.16
CA ASP A 369 4.05 -8.52 48.71
C ASP A 369 3.55 -9.54 47.67
N LEU A 370 2.52 -9.19 46.88
CA LEU A 370 2.05 -9.99 45.75
C LEU A 370 3.18 -10.20 44.73
N PHE A 371 3.87 -9.12 44.32
CA PHE A 371 4.98 -9.19 43.35
C PHE A 371 6.12 -10.11 43.80
N THR A 372 6.52 -10.00 45.07
CA THR A 372 7.65 -10.77 45.61
C THR A 372 7.29 -12.24 45.85
N THR A 373 6.05 -12.52 46.26
CA THR A 373 5.61 -13.88 46.66
C THR A 373 4.86 -14.67 45.58
N ILE A 374 4.59 -14.06 44.41
CA ILE A 374 3.91 -14.74 43.31
C ILE A 374 4.66 -16.00 42.84
N LYS A 375 3.90 -17.09 42.73
CA LYS A 375 4.33 -18.41 42.27
C LYS A 375 3.21 -19.02 41.43
N ARG A 376 3.50 -20.08 40.68
CA ARG A 376 2.51 -20.65 39.75
C ARG A 376 1.14 -20.97 40.38
N LYS A 377 1.11 -21.47 41.62
CA LYS A 377 -0.13 -21.84 42.32
C LYS A 377 -1.08 -20.67 42.61
N ASN A 378 -0.54 -19.49 42.90
CA ASN A 378 -1.32 -18.28 43.27
C ASN A 378 -1.24 -17.20 42.19
N ALA A 379 -0.60 -17.45 41.05
CA ALA A 379 -0.38 -16.44 40.03
C ALA A 379 -1.68 -15.85 39.46
N ARG A 380 -2.76 -16.63 39.39
CA ARG A 380 -4.06 -16.14 38.91
C ARG A 380 -4.79 -15.29 39.96
N GLU A 381 -4.79 -15.76 41.20
CA GLU A 381 -5.34 -15.04 42.35
C GLU A 381 -4.63 -13.68 42.50
N TYR A 382 -3.29 -13.67 42.54
CA TYR A 382 -2.51 -12.45 42.70
C TYR A 382 -2.64 -11.48 41.53
N LEU A 383 -2.95 -12.01 40.34
CA LEU A 383 -3.25 -11.18 39.18
C LEU A 383 -4.60 -10.47 39.34
N HIS A 384 -5.62 -11.15 39.88
CA HIS A 384 -6.90 -10.52 40.21
C HIS A 384 -6.75 -9.48 41.31
N ASP A 385 -6.10 -9.85 42.41
CA ASP A 385 -5.87 -8.95 43.55
C ASP A 385 -5.11 -7.69 43.11
N ALA A 386 -4.08 -7.84 42.26
CA ALA A 386 -3.32 -6.71 41.76
C ALA A 386 -4.14 -5.75 40.91
N LEU A 387 -5.05 -6.26 40.08
CA LEU A 387 -5.95 -5.43 39.26
C LEU A 387 -6.97 -4.69 40.13
N ASP A 388 -7.54 -5.36 41.14
CA ASP A 388 -8.48 -4.75 42.08
C ASP A 388 -7.80 -3.66 42.94
N HIS A 389 -6.56 -3.92 43.39
CA HIS A 389 -5.74 -2.92 44.08
C HIS A 389 -5.41 -1.74 43.19
N MET A 390 -5.13 -1.97 41.90
CA MET A 390 -4.89 -0.89 40.93
C MET A 390 -6.10 0.05 40.85
N GLU A 391 -7.31 -0.48 40.68
CA GLU A 391 -8.53 0.33 40.62
C GLU A 391 -8.75 1.14 41.90
N SER A 392 -8.51 0.51 43.05
CA SER A 392 -8.63 1.15 44.37
C SER A 392 -7.61 2.28 44.53
N LEU A 393 -6.35 2.06 44.17
CA LEU A 393 -5.27 3.04 44.27
C LEU A 393 -5.45 4.19 43.28
N LEU A 394 -5.90 3.92 42.05
CA LEU A 394 -6.25 4.98 41.10
C LEU A 394 -7.41 5.85 41.61
N THR A 395 -8.43 5.23 42.20
CA THR A 395 -9.53 5.97 42.85
C THR A 395 -9.03 6.82 44.02
N LEU A 396 -8.14 6.28 44.85
CA LEU A 396 -7.54 7.03 45.95
C LEU A 396 -6.68 8.20 45.45
N PHE A 397 -5.99 8.04 44.31
CA PHE A 397 -5.23 9.11 43.69
C PHE A 397 -6.14 10.24 43.20
N ASP A 398 -7.24 9.90 42.51
CA ASP A 398 -8.23 10.88 42.02
C ASP A 398 -8.89 11.67 43.16
N LEU A 399 -9.02 11.04 44.34
CA LEU A 399 -9.54 11.66 45.55
C LEU A 399 -8.47 12.40 46.38
N GLY A 400 -7.19 12.37 45.95
CA GLY A 400 -6.08 13.06 46.61
C GLY A 400 -5.57 12.39 47.89
N TYR A 401 -5.85 11.10 48.10
CA TYR A 401 -5.42 10.35 49.29
C TYR A 401 -4.02 9.73 49.19
N ILE A 402 -3.51 9.57 47.98
CA ILE A 402 -2.15 9.08 47.72
C ILE A 402 -1.43 10.04 46.77
N ASP A 403 -0.10 10.03 46.79
CA ASP A 403 0.69 10.91 45.92
C ASP A 403 1.09 10.25 44.60
N LEU A 404 1.81 11.02 43.77
CA LEU A 404 2.26 10.57 42.46
C LEU A 404 3.28 9.42 42.54
N GLU A 405 4.09 9.34 43.60
CA GLU A 405 5.01 8.21 43.78
C GLU A 405 4.24 6.93 44.08
N ASP A 406 3.16 7.00 44.87
CA ASP A 406 2.29 5.87 45.15
C ASP A 406 1.55 5.41 43.89
N ARG A 407 1.01 6.34 43.09
CA ARG A 407 0.42 6.02 41.79
C ARG A 407 1.44 5.35 40.85
N SER A 408 2.65 5.91 40.75
CA SER A 408 3.72 5.34 39.92
C SER A 408 4.10 3.94 40.40
N ASN A 409 4.27 3.72 41.70
CA ASN A 409 4.54 2.40 42.28
C ASN A 409 3.40 1.42 41.97
N THR A 410 2.14 1.87 42.00
CA THR A 410 0.96 1.06 41.62
C THR A 410 1.11 0.55 40.19
N GLU A 411 1.30 1.48 39.24
CA GLU A 411 1.38 1.17 37.81
C GLU A 411 2.56 0.23 37.52
N ILE A 412 3.72 0.46 38.14
CA ILE A 412 4.90 -0.41 38.01
C ILE A 412 4.65 -1.81 38.60
N LEU A 413 4.20 -1.90 39.86
CA LEU A 413 4.01 -3.18 40.54
C LEU A 413 2.97 -4.05 39.84
N VAL A 414 1.85 -3.46 39.44
CA VAL A 414 0.79 -4.19 38.73
C VAL A 414 1.32 -4.72 37.40
N ASN A 415 2.00 -3.89 36.60
CA ASN A 415 2.62 -4.36 35.34
C ASN A 415 3.64 -5.49 35.57
N LEU A 416 4.49 -5.39 36.59
CA LEU A 416 5.45 -6.44 36.95
C LEU A 416 4.77 -7.74 37.39
N ILE A 417 3.70 -7.65 38.18
CA ILE A 417 2.87 -8.79 38.59
C ILE A 417 2.25 -9.46 37.37
N ILE A 418 1.63 -8.70 36.47
CA ILE A 418 0.98 -9.28 35.29
C ILE A 418 2.04 -9.95 34.38
N LYS A 419 3.19 -9.31 34.13
CA LYS A 419 4.32 -9.92 33.37
C LYS A 419 4.75 -11.25 34.00
N LYS A 420 4.95 -11.30 35.32
CA LYS A 420 5.37 -12.51 36.05
C LYS A 420 4.27 -13.58 36.08
N ALA A 421 3.01 -13.19 36.23
CA ALA A 421 1.86 -14.08 36.19
C ALA A 421 1.70 -14.76 34.83
N ILE A 422 1.77 -14.00 33.72
CA ILE A 422 1.72 -14.55 32.36
C ILE A 422 2.85 -15.55 32.11
N ALA A 423 4.07 -15.23 32.54
CA ALA A 423 5.20 -16.15 32.41
C ALA A 423 4.96 -17.47 33.16
N LEU A 424 4.37 -17.42 34.35
CA LEU A 424 4.06 -18.60 35.18
C LEU A 424 2.86 -19.41 34.65
N LEU A 425 1.88 -18.75 34.04
CA LEU A 425 0.60 -19.33 33.61
C LEU A 425 0.53 -19.67 32.11
N LYS A 426 1.65 -19.51 31.38
CA LYS A 426 1.79 -19.67 29.91
C LYS A 426 1.17 -20.95 29.32
N ASN A 427 1.03 -22.02 30.11
CA ASN A 427 0.52 -23.32 29.67
C ASN A 427 -0.96 -23.57 30.00
N GLU A 428 -1.65 -22.67 30.70
CA GLU A 428 -3.03 -22.91 31.16
C GLU A 428 -4.10 -22.43 30.17
N GLY A 429 -3.72 -21.59 29.19
CA GLY A 429 -4.49 -21.35 27.96
C GLY A 429 -5.91 -20.78 28.12
N THR A 430 -6.29 -20.29 29.30
CA THR A 430 -7.64 -19.76 29.57
C THR A 430 -7.92 -18.47 28.80
N ASP A 431 -9.19 -18.21 28.46
CA ASP A 431 -9.57 -16.99 27.74
C ASP A 431 -9.32 -15.70 28.53
N GLU A 432 -9.36 -15.78 29.85
CA GLU A 432 -9.04 -14.67 30.75
C GLU A 432 -7.56 -14.28 30.67
N LEU A 433 -6.65 -15.25 30.71
CA LEU A 433 -5.21 -14.99 30.55
C LEU A 433 -4.88 -14.38 29.20
N LYS A 434 -5.59 -14.80 28.15
CA LYS A 434 -5.47 -14.21 26.81
C LYS A 434 -5.94 -12.77 26.80
N ARG A 435 -7.09 -12.44 27.42
CA ARG A 435 -7.57 -11.05 27.55
C ARG A 435 -6.62 -10.15 28.34
N LEU A 436 -5.92 -10.70 29.32
CA LEU A 436 -4.91 -9.97 30.08
C LEU A 436 -3.60 -9.80 29.31
N GLN A 437 -3.22 -10.78 28.47
CA GLN A 437 -2.15 -10.61 27.48
C GLN A 437 -2.50 -9.52 26.46
N ASP A 438 -3.77 -9.44 26.02
CA ASP A 438 -4.24 -8.37 25.14
C ASP A 438 -4.10 -6.97 25.79
N ARG A 439 -4.00 -6.86 27.12
CA ARG A 439 -3.73 -5.58 27.81
C ARG A 439 -2.23 -5.28 27.94
N ILE A 440 -1.37 -6.28 27.88
CA ILE A 440 0.10 -6.11 27.90
C ILE A 440 0.62 -6.23 26.49
N GLN A 441 0.33 -5.18 25.73
CA GLN A 441 0.92 -4.97 24.42
C GLN A 441 2.18 -4.15 24.64
N GLU A 442 3.28 -4.58 24.03
CA GLU A 442 4.42 -3.71 23.88
C GLU A 442 4.18 -2.77 22.71
N LYS A 443 4.32 -1.48 22.96
CA LYS A 443 4.12 -0.44 21.97
C LYS A 443 5.48 -0.08 21.38
N TYR A 444 5.63 -0.36 20.10
CA TYR A 444 6.84 -0.08 19.32
C TYR A 444 6.63 1.25 18.60
N LEU A 445 7.35 2.30 19.02
CA LEU A 445 7.36 3.57 18.29
C LEU A 445 8.26 3.43 17.07
N VAL A 446 7.69 3.52 15.88
CA VAL A 446 8.38 3.29 14.62
C VAL A 446 8.48 4.59 13.85
N ASN A 447 9.67 4.90 13.33
CA ASN A 447 9.97 6.15 12.63
C ASN A 447 9.35 6.22 11.23
N PHE A 448 8.03 6.31 11.15
CA PHE A 448 7.29 6.52 9.90
C PHE A 448 5.95 7.21 10.20
N SER A 449 5.22 7.57 9.15
CA SER A 449 3.83 8.05 9.27
C SER A 449 2.92 7.07 8.53
N SER A 450 1.92 6.54 9.23
CA SER A 450 0.91 5.64 8.68
C SER A 450 -0.01 6.36 7.70
N PHE A 451 -0.34 7.63 7.97
CA PHE A 451 -1.11 8.48 7.04
C PHE A 451 -0.37 8.72 5.72
N GLN A 452 0.96 8.85 5.78
CA GLN A 452 1.79 9.10 4.60
C GLN A 452 2.10 7.81 3.82
N SER A 453 2.46 6.73 4.51
CA SER A 453 3.00 5.53 3.87
C SER A 453 2.01 4.36 3.83
N LEU A 454 0.95 4.39 4.64
CA LEU A 454 -0.08 3.35 4.73
C LEU A 454 -1.52 3.93 4.73
N PRO A 455 -1.91 4.86 3.84
CA PRO A 455 -3.22 5.51 3.90
C PRO A 455 -4.41 4.53 3.79
N ASP A 456 -4.29 3.44 3.02
CA ASP A 456 -5.34 2.41 2.93
C ASP A 456 -5.57 1.69 4.28
N PHE A 457 -4.56 1.62 5.17
CA PHE A 457 -4.74 1.09 6.52
C PHE A 457 -5.71 1.96 7.31
N TRP A 458 -5.50 3.27 7.32
CA TRP A 458 -6.37 4.22 8.00
C TRP A 458 -7.75 4.33 7.33
N GLY A 459 -7.79 4.49 6.00
CA GLY A 459 -9.03 4.78 5.28
C GLY A 459 -9.95 3.58 5.07
N LEU A 460 -9.39 2.36 4.99
CA LEU A 460 -10.12 1.15 4.58
C LEU A 460 -9.88 -0.06 5.48
N ALA A 461 -9.12 0.10 6.57
CA ALA A 461 -8.67 -1.00 7.43
C ALA A 461 -7.85 -2.07 6.67
N GLN A 462 -7.21 -1.70 5.56
CA GLN A 462 -6.36 -2.61 4.78
C GLN A 462 -5.20 -3.10 5.64
N GLN A 463 -4.99 -4.41 5.66
CA GLN A 463 -3.87 -5.01 6.37
C GLN A 463 -2.65 -5.06 5.44
N PHE A 464 -1.47 -4.89 6.03
CA PHE A 464 -0.18 -5.05 5.35
C PHE A 464 0.66 -6.06 6.14
N PRO A 465 1.36 -6.99 5.50
CA PRO A 465 2.30 -7.85 6.20
C PRO A 465 3.41 -7.02 6.84
N VAL A 466 3.67 -7.29 8.13
CA VAL A 466 4.73 -6.62 8.89
C VAL A 466 5.64 -7.66 9.51
N MET A 467 6.94 -7.49 9.34
CA MET A 467 7.94 -8.33 10.00
C MET A 467 9.26 -7.59 10.24
N PRO A 468 10.05 -8.01 11.24
CA PRO A 468 11.38 -7.47 11.44
C PRO A 468 12.35 -7.90 10.34
N LEU A 469 13.38 -7.08 10.09
CA LEU A 469 14.40 -7.39 9.09
C LEU A 469 15.35 -8.52 9.50
N ASP A 470 15.53 -8.71 10.80
CA ASP A 470 16.47 -9.66 11.38
C ASP A 470 15.90 -10.37 12.61
N ARG A 471 16.77 -11.09 13.35
CA ARG A 471 16.42 -11.88 14.53
C ARG A 471 15.38 -12.98 14.26
N LEU A 472 15.18 -13.37 13.00
CA LEU A 472 14.17 -14.37 12.62
C LEU A 472 14.48 -15.79 13.15
N ASN A 473 15.71 -16.03 13.61
CA ASN A 473 16.13 -17.22 14.35
C ASN A 473 15.61 -17.25 15.80
N GLU A 474 15.19 -16.11 16.32
CA GLU A 474 14.64 -15.99 17.66
C GLU A 474 13.11 -16.16 17.62
N LYS A 475 12.52 -16.54 18.75
CA LYS A 475 11.06 -16.66 18.83
C LYS A 475 10.51 -15.32 19.32
N PRO A 476 9.74 -14.57 18.51
CA PRO A 476 9.08 -13.37 18.99
C PRO A 476 8.10 -13.73 20.11
N ALA A 477 8.13 -12.94 21.18
CA ALA A 477 7.44 -13.25 22.43
C ALA A 477 6.44 -12.16 22.83
N ASN A 478 6.64 -10.92 22.36
CA ASN A 478 5.91 -9.76 22.84
C ASN A 478 4.74 -9.47 21.89
N PRO A 479 3.48 -9.49 22.37
CA PRO A 479 2.35 -8.96 21.62
C PRO A 479 2.63 -7.50 21.26
N ALA A 480 2.63 -7.18 19.97
CA ALA A 480 3.10 -5.89 19.50
C ALA A 480 1.94 -5.02 19.00
N SER A 481 1.95 -3.77 19.42
CA SER A 481 1.24 -2.66 18.78
C SER A 481 2.27 -1.71 18.20
N ILE A 482 2.08 -1.32 16.94
CA ILE A 482 3.00 -0.42 16.24
C ILE A 482 2.41 0.97 16.28
N TRP A 483 3.16 1.90 16.84
CA TRP A 483 2.84 3.33 16.90
C TRP A 483 3.71 4.04 15.88
N ASP A 484 3.11 4.88 15.05
CA ASP A 484 3.86 5.80 14.21
C ASP A 484 4.29 7.05 15.03
N ILE A 485 5.06 7.96 14.43
CA ILE A 485 5.57 9.16 15.14
C ILE A 485 4.61 10.35 15.09
N THR A 486 3.37 10.17 14.63
CA THR A 486 2.40 11.26 14.60
C THR A 486 1.83 11.53 15.99
N CYS A 487 1.25 12.72 16.17
CA CYS A 487 0.57 13.06 17.43
C CYS A 487 -0.88 12.56 17.46
N ASP A 488 -1.33 11.89 16.40
CA ASP A 488 -2.69 11.41 16.25
C ASP A 488 -2.79 9.97 16.76
N SER A 489 -3.78 9.69 17.60
CA SER A 489 -4.01 8.35 18.15
C SER A 489 -4.41 7.33 17.08
N ASP A 490 -4.91 7.77 15.92
CA ASP A 490 -5.21 6.90 14.79
C ASP A 490 -3.94 6.40 14.07
N GLY A 491 -2.77 6.98 14.39
CA GLY A 491 -1.44 6.56 13.92
C GLY A 491 -0.94 5.26 14.55
N GLU A 492 -1.83 4.28 14.80
CA GLU A 492 -1.54 3.04 15.50
C GLU A 492 -2.04 1.81 14.72
N ILE A 493 -1.15 0.86 14.47
CA ILE A 493 -1.52 -0.53 14.13
C ILE A 493 -1.62 -1.30 15.44
N GLY A 494 -2.82 -1.25 16.03
CA GLY A 494 -3.12 -1.89 17.30
C GLY A 494 -3.06 -3.41 17.22
N PHE A 495 -2.64 -4.05 18.31
CA PHE A 495 -2.63 -5.51 18.40
C PHE A 495 -4.05 -6.09 18.23
N ASN A 496 -4.18 -7.04 17.31
CA ASN A 496 -5.42 -7.77 17.06
C ASN A 496 -5.24 -9.24 17.45
N ARG A 497 -6.08 -9.74 18.36
CA ARG A 497 -6.00 -11.15 18.83
C ARG A 497 -6.28 -12.17 17.73
N ASP A 498 -7.14 -11.84 16.78
CA ASP A 498 -7.48 -12.71 15.65
C ASP A 498 -6.37 -12.70 14.59
N LEU A 499 -5.62 -11.60 14.50
CA LEU A 499 -4.51 -11.37 13.58
C LEU A 499 -3.24 -10.93 14.35
N PRO A 500 -2.68 -11.80 15.22
CA PRO A 500 -1.74 -11.33 16.23
C PRO A 500 -0.32 -11.18 15.69
N LEU A 501 0.21 -9.96 15.82
CA LEU A 501 1.62 -9.65 15.60
C LEU A 501 2.41 -9.85 16.89
N TYR A 502 3.52 -10.59 16.79
CA TYR A 502 4.48 -10.73 17.88
C TYR A 502 5.85 -10.29 17.40
N LEU A 503 6.56 -9.51 18.23
CA LEU A 503 7.92 -9.05 17.97
C LEU A 503 8.90 -9.55 19.04
N HIS A 504 10.19 -9.32 18.80
CA HIS A 504 11.28 -9.73 19.67
C HIS A 504 11.40 -8.77 20.87
N ASP A 505 11.87 -9.31 21.99
CA ASP A 505 12.27 -8.51 23.15
C ASP A 505 13.66 -7.91 22.86
N ILE A 506 13.73 -6.58 22.74
CA ILE A 506 14.89 -5.85 22.23
C ILE A 506 15.26 -4.68 23.14
N ASP A 507 16.53 -4.24 23.06
CA ASP A 507 17.04 -3.08 23.77
C ASP A 507 17.50 -2.01 22.78
N ILE A 508 16.62 -1.06 22.45
CA ILE A 508 16.89 0.02 21.48
C ILE A 508 18.10 0.90 21.91
N GLY A 509 18.45 0.90 23.20
CA GLY A 509 19.66 1.58 23.69
C GLY A 509 20.97 0.91 23.28
N LYS A 510 20.94 -0.36 22.84
CA LYS A 510 22.11 -1.15 22.45
C LYS A 510 22.13 -1.53 20.98
N GLU A 511 20.98 -1.67 20.35
CA GLU A 511 20.86 -2.12 18.98
C GLU A 511 19.77 -1.39 18.20
N GLU A 512 19.95 -1.28 16.89
CA GLU A 512 18.88 -0.84 16.00
C GLU A 512 17.98 -2.03 15.65
N TYR A 513 16.68 -1.78 15.57
CA TYR A 513 15.70 -2.78 15.18
C TYR A 513 14.79 -2.18 14.11
N PHE A 514 14.64 -2.89 12.99
CA PHE A 514 13.90 -2.40 11.82
C PHE A 514 12.68 -3.26 11.58
N LEU A 515 11.56 -2.60 11.31
CA LEU A 515 10.35 -3.23 10.80
C LEU A 515 10.19 -2.93 9.32
N ALA A 516 9.74 -3.93 8.58
CA ALA A 516 9.38 -3.81 7.18
C ALA A 516 7.88 -4.06 6.99
N PHE A 517 7.27 -3.18 6.21
CA PHE A 517 5.90 -3.27 5.74
C PHE A 517 5.94 -3.64 4.26
N PHE A 518 5.31 -4.76 3.92
CA PHE A 518 5.34 -5.33 2.59
C PHE A 518 4.04 -5.05 1.84
N LEU A 519 4.08 -5.26 0.54
CA LEU A 519 2.94 -5.09 -0.37
C LEU A 519 2.42 -3.64 -0.45
N THR A 520 3.28 -2.66 -0.16
CA THR A 520 2.95 -1.23 -0.10
C THR A 520 2.99 -0.53 -1.46
N GLY A 521 3.30 -1.24 -2.56
CA GLY A 521 3.59 -0.59 -3.85
C GLY A 521 2.39 -0.11 -4.65
N ALA A 522 1.17 -0.44 -4.22
CA ALA A 522 -0.07 -0.05 -4.89
C ALA A 522 -0.88 0.90 -4.02
N TYR A 523 -1.31 2.04 -4.58
CA TYR A 523 -2.11 3.11 -3.98
C TYR A 523 -1.46 3.92 -2.84
N GLN A 524 -0.59 3.31 -2.04
CA GLN A 524 -0.11 3.91 -0.79
C GLN A 524 0.57 5.26 -1.00
N GLU A 525 1.46 5.36 -1.98
CA GLU A 525 2.21 6.58 -2.25
C GLU A 525 1.32 7.68 -2.84
N VAL A 526 0.38 7.29 -3.70
CA VAL A 526 -0.55 8.20 -4.41
C VAL A 526 -1.57 8.81 -3.45
N LEU A 527 -1.98 8.04 -2.44
CA LEU A 527 -2.94 8.45 -1.42
C LEU A 527 -2.26 9.01 -0.16
N GLY A 528 -0.92 9.02 -0.12
CA GLY A 528 -0.15 9.41 1.05
C GLY A 528 -0.49 10.82 1.51
N MET A 529 -0.98 10.94 2.73
CA MET A 529 -1.34 12.21 3.35
C MET A 529 -0.16 12.74 4.17
N LYS A 530 0.22 13.99 3.92
CA LYS A 530 1.30 14.71 4.65
C LYS A 530 0.86 15.16 6.06
N HIS A 531 0.24 14.27 6.84
CA HIS A 531 -0.20 14.56 8.22
C HIS A 531 1.01 14.92 9.09
N ASN A 532 0.86 15.95 9.93
CA ASN A 532 1.97 16.56 10.69
C ASN A 532 3.19 16.97 9.86
N LEU A 533 3.01 17.21 8.56
CA LEU A 533 4.07 17.58 7.63
C LEU A 533 5.14 16.48 7.45
N PHE A 534 4.83 15.23 7.77
CA PHE A 534 5.66 14.09 7.38
C PHE A 534 5.42 13.80 5.90
N THR A 535 6.43 14.05 5.08
CA THR A 535 6.35 13.89 3.63
C THR A 535 6.81 12.51 3.19
N HIS A 536 6.78 12.27 1.88
CA HIS A 536 7.19 11.01 1.29
C HIS A 536 8.58 10.60 1.82
N PRO A 537 8.75 9.35 2.31
CA PRO A 537 10.02 8.89 2.85
C PRO A 537 11.10 8.87 1.76
N THR A 538 12.37 8.76 2.20
CA THR A 538 13.47 8.57 1.25
C THR A 538 13.24 7.28 0.47
N GLU A 539 13.38 7.32 -0.84
CA GLU A 539 13.18 6.16 -1.69
C GLU A 539 14.42 5.79 -2.49
N ALA A 540 14.52 4.51 -2.82
CA ALA A 540 15.62 3.99 -3.63
C ALA A 540 15.18 2.81 -4.50
N VAL A 541 15.76 2.72 -5.69
CA VAL A 541 15.54 1.61 -6.63
C VAL A 541 16.69 0.61 -6.49
N ILE A 542 16.36 -0.65 -6.23
CA ILE A 542 17.32 -1.74 -6.08
C ILE A 542 17.34 -2.58 -7.36
N ARG A 543 18.35 -2.37 -8.20
CA ARG A 543 18.57 -3.12 -9.45
C ARG A 543 19.59 -4.22 -9.26
N PHE A 544 19.55 -5.24 -10.12
CA PHE A 544 20.49 -6.35 -10.11
C PHE A 544 21.24 -6.42 -11.43
N ASP A 545 22.55 -6.62 -11.38
CA ASP A 545 23.38 -6.84 -12.57
C ASP A 545 23.31 -8.30 -13.07
N GLU A 546 23.94 -8.57 -14.22
CA GLU A 546 23.99 -9.90 -14.83
C GLU A 546 24.71 -10.95 -13.96
N LYS A 547 25.60 -10.52 -13.06
CA LYS A 547 26.30 -11.40 -12.10
C LYS A 547 25.47 -11.64 -10.85
N GLY A 548 24.36 -10.93 -10.71
CA GLY A 548 23.42 -11.05 -9.61
C GLY A 548 23.74 -10.17 -8.39
N HIS A 549 24.65 -9.19 -8.51
CA HIS A 549 24.85 -8.22 -7.44
C HIS A 549 23.82 -7.09 -7.52
N TYR A 550 23.42 -6.57 -6.37
CA TYR A 550 22.49 -5.44 -6.31
C TYR A 550 23.23 -4.10 -6.38
N HIS A 551 22.55 -3.09 -6.94
CA HIS A 551 22.98 -1.69 -7.00
C HIS A 551 21.84 -0.81 -6.49
N ILE A 552 22.19 0.22 -5.72
CA ILE A 552 21.25 1.22 -5.22
C ILE A 552 21.27 2.40 -6.20
N GLU A 553 20.17 2.61 -6.90
CA GLU A 553 19.99 3.64 -7.93
C GLU A 553 18.80 4.56 -7.59
N ASP A 554 18.70 5.68 -8.30
CA ASP A 554 17.58 6.64 -8.22
C ASP A 554 17.16 6.99 -6.79
N LEU A 555 18.16 7.21 -5.93
CA LEU A 555 17.92 7.56 -4.53
C LEU A 555 17.40 9.00 -4.45
N ILE A 556 16.17 9.15 -3.95
CA ILE A 556 15.50 10.44 -3.76
C ILE A 556 15.29 10.61 -2.25
N GLU A 557 15.92 11.63 -1.69
CA GLU A 557 15.79 11.96 -0.27
C GLU A 557 14.39 12.52 0.05
N ALA A 558 13.91 12.25 1.26
CA ALA A 558 12.72 12.91 1.78
C ALA A 558 12.91 14.44 1.78
N GLN A 559 11.84 15.19 1.50
CA GLN A 559 11.86 16.65 1.51
C GLN A 559 12.39 17.19 2.84
N ASN A 560 13.24 18.21 2.77
CA ASN A 560 13.71 18.91 3.97
C ASN A 560 12.62 19.85 4.52
N LEU A 561 12.81 20.37 5.74
CA LEU A 561 11.84 21.27 6.36
C LEU A 561 11.52 22.53 5.51
N THR A 562 12.49 23.03 4.75
CA THR A 562 12.29 24.21 3.88
C THR A 562 11.39 23.88 2.68
N ASP A 563 11.64 22.74 2.01
CA ASP A 563 10.82 22.27 0.87
C ASP A 563 9.36 22.05 1.31
N ILE A 564 9.16 21.50 2.51
CA ILE A 564 7.84 21.24 3.09
C ILE A 564 7.06 22.54 3.31
N LEU A 565 7.74 23.60 3.74
CA LEU A 565 7.11 24.90 3.96
C LEU A 565 6.80 25.58 2.61
N ASP A 566 7.68 25.43 1.62
CA ASP A 566 7.46 25.94 0.25
C ASP A 566 6.22 25.28 -0.39
N ASP A 567 6.05 23.96 -0.24
CA ASP A 567 4.87 23.21 -0.67
C ASP A 567 3.54 23.71 -0.07
N LEU A 568 3.60 24.43 1.06
CA LEU A 568 2.44 25.04 1.73
C LEU A 568 2.28 26.54 1.41
N ASP A 569 2.98 27.04 0.38
CA ASP A 569 2.99 28.44 -0.04
C ASP A 569 3.57 29.42 1.01
N TYR A 570 4.40 28.93 1.95
CA TYR A 570 5.15 29.85 2.81
C TYR A 570 6.32 30.50 2.06
N ASP A 571 6.48 31.81 2.20
CA ASP A 571 7.70 32.49 1.72
C ASP A 571 8.89 32.13 2.64
N THR A 572 9.66 31.15 2.19
CA THR A 572 10.85 30.63 2.89
C THR A 572 11.89 31.72 3.14
N ASN A 573 11.97 32.76 2.30
CA ASN A 573 12.88 33.89 2.52
C ASN A 573 12.41 34.80 3.66
N LEU A 574 11.10 34.97 3.83
CA LEU A 574 10.56 35.72 4.98
C LEU A 574 10.75 34.94 6.28
N ILE A 575 10.56 33.62 6.26
CA ILE A 575 10.82 32.75 7.41
C ILE A 575 12.30 32.83 7.82
N ASP A 576 13.22 32.67 6.86
CA ASP A 576 14.66 32.80 7.10
C ASP A 576 15.02 34.14 7.76
N LYS A 577 14.59 35.25 7.15
CA LYS A 577 14.83 36.60 7.68
C LYS A 577 14.26 36.76 9.09
N ALA A 578 13.05 36.27 9.35
CA ALA A 578 12.41 36.37 10.65
C ALA A 578 13.16 35.57 11.72
N LEU A 579 13.57 34.33 11.42
CA LEU A 579 14.32 33.48 12.35
C LEU A 579 15.69 34.08 12.67
N LYS A 580 16.41 34.51 11.63
CA LYS A 580 17.72 35.16 11.77
C LYS A 580 17.62 36.44 12.62
N TYR A 581 16.69 37.33 12.30
CA TYR A 581 16.47 38.56 13.06
C TYR A 581 16.18 38.29 14.54
N ARG A 582 15.32 37.31 14.84
CA ARG A 582 15.01 36.92 16.24
C ARG A 582 16.23 36.41 17.01
N ILE A 583 17.11 35.66 16.36
CA ILE A 583 18.38 35.20 16.99
C ILE A 583 19.32 36.40 17.20
N GLU A 584 19.46 37.27 16.21
CA GLU A 584 20.34 38.44 16.27
C GLU A 584 19.92 39.44 17.36
N GLU A 585 18.61 39.65 17.57
CA GLU A 585 18.07 40.56 18.58
C GLU A 585 17.96 39.94 19.99
N SER A 586 18.12 38.62 20.13
CA SER A 586 17.98 37.98 21.44
C SER A 586 18.98 38.52 22.46
N GLN A 587 18.49 38.90 23.64
CA GLN A 587 19.30 39.38 24.77
C GLN A 587 19.70 38.25 25.73
N HIS A 588 19.18 37.04 25.53
CA HIS A 588 19.40 35.89 26.41
C HIS A 588 20.66 35.09 26.08
N ILE A 589 21.30 35.38 24.95
CA ILE A 589 22.43 34.61 24.41
C ILE A 589 23.57 35.55 23.99
N SER A 590 24.80 35.09 24.16
CA SER A 590 26.02 35.79 23.78
C SER A 590 26.18 35.88 22.25
N LYS A 591 27.11 36.73 21.81
CA LYS A 591 27.41 36.88 20.38
C LYS A 591 27.97 35.61 19.73
N GLU A 592 28.70 34.80 20.51
CA GLU A 592 29.25 33.52 20.05
C GLU A 592 28.13 32.48 19.93
N GLU A 593 27.28 32.35 20.95
CA GLU A 593 26.12 31.45 20.94
C GLU A 593 25.14 31.76 19.80
N LYS A 594 24.93 33.05 19.47
CA LYS A 594 24.11 33.45 18.30
C LYS A 594 24.58 32.81 17.00
N ARG A 595 25.89 32.77 16.77
CA ARG A 595 26.47 32.16 15.54
C ARG A 595 26.29 30.64 15.54
N GLU A 596 26.50 30.01 16.69
CA GLU A 596 26.32 28.57 16.83
C GLU A 596 24.86 28.15 16.64
N ILE A 597 23.92 28.85 17.27
CA ILE A 597 22.48 28.61 17.15
C ILE A 597 22.02 28.79 15.70
N LEU A 598 22.50 29.83 15.02
CA LEU A 598 22.17 30.05 13.61
C LEU A 598 22.69 28.90 12.73
N GLY A 599 23.90 28.41 12.98
CA GLY A 599 24.45 27.23 12.30
C GLY A 599 23.60 25.97 12.52
N LYS A 600 23.20 25.71 13.76
CA LYS A 600 22.31 24.58 14.10
C LYS A 600 20.94 24.70 13.44
N LEU A 601 20.35 25.90 13.45
CA LEU A 601 19.06 26.15 12.81
C LEU A 601 19.11 25.83 11.31
N TYR A 602 20.14 26.31 10.61
CA TYR A 602 20.27 26.04 9.17
C TYR A 602 20.53 24.58 8.87
N LEU A 603 21.30 23.88 9.70
CA LEU A 603 21.44 22.44 9.60
C LEU A 603 20.08 21.76 9.72
N TYR A 604 19.29 22.06 10.74
CA TYR A 604 17.98 21.42 10.94
C TYR A 604 16.95 21.78 9.87
N LEU A 605 16.96 23.01 9.34
CA LEU A 605 16.11 23.40 8.22
C LEU A 605 16.45 22.64 6.91
N SER A 606 17.68 22.13 6.80
CA SER A 606 18.13 21.31 5.67
C SER A 606 17.94 19.81 5.89
N GLU A 607 17.51 19.38 7.08
CA GLU A 607 17.19 17.98 7.38
C GLU A 607 15.73 17.65 7.06
N ASN A 608 15.43 16.36 6.88
CA ASN A 608 14.05 15.88 6.70
C ASN A 608 13.26 15.89 8.02
N SER A 609 11.93 15.76 7.91
CA SER A 609 11.03 15.86 9.06
C SER A 609 10.99 14.63 9.97
N TYR A 610 11.56 13.49 9.56
CA TYR A 610 11.55 12.25 10.36
C TYR A 610 12.54 12.30 11.53
N LEU A 611 12.27 11.51 12.55
CA LEU A 611 13.09 11.52 13.78
C LEU A 611 14.41 10.76 13.57
N LYS A 612 15.40 11.04 14.43
CA LYS A 612 16.69 10.33 14.44
C LYS A 612 16.67 9.20 15.45
N THR A 613 17.36 8.10 15.15
CA THR A 613 17.55 7.00 16.13
C THR A 613 18.46 7.46 17.27
N ILE A 614 18.27 6.92 18.49
CA ILE A 614 19.05 7.28 19.68
C ILE A 614 20.56 7.12 19.44
N GLN A 615 20.96 6.09 18.69
CA GLN A 615 22.36 5.83 18.35
C GLN A 615 22.95 6.91 17.43
N ALA A 616 22.15 7.50 16.54
CA ALA A 616 22.59 8.60 15.68
C ALA A 616 22.86 9.90 16.47
N ILE A 617 22.30 10.06 17.67
CA ILE A 617 22.55 11.21 18.54
C ILE A 617 23.96 11.12 19.15
N SER A 618 24.47 9.90 19.39
CA SER A 618 25.81 9.68 19.96
C SER A 618 26.96 9.87 18.97
N GLU A 619 26.70 9.80 17.66
CA GLU A 619 27.73 10.02 16.61
C GLU A 619 27.96 11.52 16.29
N ASN A 620 27.05 12.40 16.70
CA ASN A 620 27.14 13.85 16.52
C ASN A 620 27.63 14.59 17.80
N GLN A 621 28.04 13.84 18.84
CA GLN A 621 28.76 14.34 20.02
C GLN A 621 30.23 13.96 19.89
#